data_AF-A0A7G8APQ7-F1
#
_entry.id   AF-A0A7G8APQ7-F1
#
_cell.length_a   1.000
_cell.length_b   1.000
_cell.length_c   1.000
_cell.angle_alpha   90.00
_cell.angle_beta   90.00
_cell.angle_gamma   90.00
#
_symmetry.space_group_name_H-M   'P 1'
#
loop_
_entity.id
_entity.type
_entity.pdbx_description
1 polymer ?
#
loop_
_entity_poly.entity_id
_entity_poly.type
_entity_poly.pdbx_seq_one_letter_code
_entity_poly.pdbx_strand_id
1 'polypeptide(L)'
;YVARSQVTAGLADITPGKVQAESLIADGKSTTNASDIGLRTDTTRCGITVKVENTGLANITCTIKGNSQVNGQTIAWNRSVDNSAGTNGANNGGQWTCNTTVTSDALRPSGCTAAK
;
A
#
# COMPACT_ATOMS: atom_id res chain seq x y z
N TYR A 1 -4.86 3.27 22.11
CA TYR A 1 -4.56 1.85 21.78
C TYR A 1 -5.42 1.34 20.63
N VAL A 2 -6.76 1.36 20.76
CA VAL A 2 -7.70 0.85 19.72
C VAL A 2 -7.49 1.46 18.33
N ALA A 3 -7.34 2.79 18.22
CA ALA A 3 -7.10 3.43 16.93
C ALA A 3 -5.80 2.93 16.26
N ARG A 4 -4.70 2.82 17.02
CA ARG A 4 -3.43 2.29 16.51
C ARG A 4 -3.54 0.85 16.02
N SER A 5 -4.27 -0.01 16.74
CA SER A 5 -4.48 -1.39 16.29
C SER A 5 -5.35 -1.46 15.04
N GLN A 6 -6.33 -0.57 14.87
CA GLN A 6 -7.14 -0.47 13.66
C GLN A 6 -6.31 -0.06 12.43
N VAL A 7 -5.41 0.92 12.57
CA VAL A 7 -4.49 1.30 11.48
C VAL A 7 -3.56 0.15 11.12
N THR A 8 -3.01 -0.53 12.13
CA THR A 8 -2.12 -1.69 11.94
C THR A 8 -2.85 -2.86 11.26
N ALA A 9 -4.12 -3.09 11.61
CA ALA A 9 -4.95 -4.11 10.96
C ALA A 9 -5.22 -3.75 9.49
N GLY A 10 -5.51 -2.48 9.19
CA GLY A 10 -5.66 -2.02 7.80
C GLY A 10 -4.40 -2.22 6.97
N LEU A 11 -3.21 -1.97 7.55
CA LEU A 11 -1.93 -2.28 6.90
C LEU A 11 -1.77 -3.80 6.65
N ALA A 12 -2.13 -4.62 7.65
CA ALA A 12 -2.03 -6.07 7.54
C ALA A 12 -2.95 -6.63 6.44
N ASP A 13 -4.15 -6.08 6.29
CA ASP A 13 -5.10 -6.49 5.24
C ASP A 13 -4.53 -6.31 3.82
N ILE A 14 -3.74 -5.26 3.58
CA ILE A 14 -3.19 -4.97 2.24
C ILE A 14 -1.78 -5.52 1.99
N THR A 15 -1.05 -5.91 3.04
CA THR A 15 0.37 -6.30 2.94
C THR A 15 0.62 -7.53 2.06
N PRO A 16 -0.20 -8.61 2.11
CA PRO A 16 -0.01 -9.76 1.23
C PRO A 16 -0.09 -9.42 -0.26
N GLY A 17 -0.86 -8.39 -0.62
CA GLY A 17 -1.07 -7.97 -2.02
C GLY A 17 0.21 -7.51 -2.72
N LYS A 18 1.25 -7.10 -1.98
CA LYS A 18 2.54 -6.68 -2.56
C LYS A 18 3.19 -7.81 -3.38
N VAL A 19 3.19 -9.03 -2.85
CA VAL A 19 3.84 -10.19 -3.50
C VAL A 19 3.13 -10.55 -4.80
N GLN A 20 1.80 -10.51 -4.80
CA GLN A 20 1.02 -10.76 -6.01
C GLN A 20 1.15 -9.62 -7.00
N ALA A 21 1.24 -8.36 -6.55
CA ALA A 21 1.54 -7.22 -7.41
C ALA A 21 2.91 -7.37 -8.10
N GLU A 22 3.95 -7.80 -7.39
CA GLU A 22 5.26 -8.10 -8.01
C GLU A 22 5.14 -9.17 -9.10
N SER A 23 4.35 -10.22 -8.86
CA SER A 23 4.15 -11.28 -9.85
C SER A 23 3.48 -10.75 -11.12
N LEU A 24 2.48 -9.87 -10.99
CA LEU A 24 1.84 -9.22 -12.14
C LEU A 24 2.80 -8.28 -12.88
N ILE A 25 3.61 -7.51 -12.16
CA ILE A 25 4.61 -6.60 -12.74
C ILE A 25 5.65 -7.40 -13.53
N ALA A 26 6.16 -8.51 -12.97
CA ALA A 26 7.11 -9.39 -13.64
C ALA A 26 6.53 -10.01 -14.93
N ASP A 27 5.22 -10.28 -14.93
CA ASP A 27 4.48 -10.73 -16.12
C ASP A 27 4.15 -9.60 -17.12
N GLY A 28 4.52 -8.34 -16.83
CA GLY A 28 4.20 -7.17 -17.64
C GLY A 28 2.71 -6.80 -17.66
N LYS A 29 1.94 -7.23 -16.65
CA LYS A 29 0.50 -7.02 -16.54
C LYS A 29 0.18 -5.81 -15.68
N SER A 30 -0.95 -5.17 -15.98
CA SER A 30 -1.55 -4.11 -15.19
C SER A 30 -2.92 -4.54 -14.65
N THR A 31 -3.32 -3.98 -13.50
CA THR A 31 -4.66 -4.20 -12.94
C THR A 31 -5.09 -3.06 -12.02
N THR A 32 -6.39 -2.88 -11.90
CA THR A 32 -7.03 -2.05 -10.86
C THR A 32 -7.95 -2.88 -9.94
N ASN A 33 -8.03 -4.20 -10.15
CA ASN A 33 -8.90 -5.08 -9.38
C ASN A 33 -8.12 -5.68 -8.20
N ALA A 34 -8.64 -5.52 -6.99
CA ALA A 34 -8.02 -6.10 -5.79
C ALA A 34 -7.92 -7.63 -5.84
N SER A 35 -8.89 -8.30 -6.48
CA SER A 35 -8.92 -9.75 -6.62
C SER A 35 -7.73 -10.31 -7.40
N ASP A 36 -7.20 -9.53 -8.36
CA ASP A 36 -6.09 -9.97 -9.21
C ASP A 36 -4.78 -10.07 -8.43
N ILE A 37 -4.70 -9.36 -7.29
CA ILE A 37 -3.60 -9.47 -6.32
C ILE A 37 -3.98 -10.24 -5.05
N GLY A 38 -5.04 -11.06 -5.11
CA GLY A 38 -5.48 -11.92 -4.01
C GLY A 38 -6.10 -11.18 -2.83
N LEU A 39 -6.52 -9.93 -3.02
CA LEU A 39 -7.19 -9.13 -1.99
C LEU A 39 -8.69 -9.05 -2.23
N ARG A 40 -9.44 -8.89 -1.14
CA ARG A 40 -10.84 -8.47 -1.22
C ARG A 40 -10.89 -6.96 -1.42
N THR A 41 -11.90 -6.45 -2.12
CA THR A 41 -12.15 -5.01 -2.19
C THR A 41 -12.61 -4.44 -0.85
N ASP A 42 -13.18 -5.30 0.01
CA ASP A 42 -13.77 -4.89 1.28
C ASP A 42 -13.50 -5.89 2.41
N THR A 43 -13.02 -5.37 3.53
CA THR A 43 -12.83 -6.08 4.80
C THR A 43 -13.53 -5.34 5.94
N THR A 44 -13.50 -5.94 7.14
CA THR A 44 -13.97 -5.31 8.37
C THR A 44 -13.22 -4.00 8.69
N ARG A 45 -11.97 -3.87 8.25
CA ARG A 45 -11.08 -2.73 8.59
C ARG A 45 -10.71 -1.86 7.42
N CYS A 46 -11.06 -2.25 6.20
CA CYS A 46 -10.50 -1.66 5.01
C CYS A 46 -11.47 -1.66 3.83
N GLY A 47 -11.61 -0.51 3.17
CA GLY A 47 -11.98 -0.47 1.75
C GLY A 47 -10.69 -0.41 0.92
N ILE A 48 -10.43 -1.42 0.10
CA ILE A 48 -9.17 -1.61 -0.62
C ILE A 48 -9.32 -1.13 -2.07
N THR A 49 -8.40 -0.27 -2.50
CA THR A 49 -8.20 0.09 -3.91
C THR A 49 -6.80 -0.29 -4.36
N VAL A 50 -6.68 -0.67 -5.64
CA VAL A 50 -5.43 -1.17 -6.23
C VAL A 50 -5.18 -0.47 -7.56
N LYS A 51 -3.91 -0.19 -7.81
CA LYS A 51 -3.40 0.16 -9.13
C LYS A 51 -2.03 -0.51 -9.29
N VAL A 52 -1.87 -1.33 -10.32
CA VAL A 52 -0.60 -1.92 -10.73
C VAL A 52 -0.40 -1.58 -12.20
N GLU A 53 0.74 -0.98 -12.53
CA GLU A 53 1.11 -0.61 -13.89
C GLU A 53 2.25 -1.47 -14.40
N ASN A 54 2.32 -1.66 -15.72
CA ASN A 54 3.40 -2.39 -16.38
C ASN A 54 4.77 -1.66 -16.32
N THR A 55 4.79 -0.42 -15.83
CA THR A 55 6.01 0.35 -15.52
C THR A 55 6.63 -0.04 -14.18
N GLY A 56 5.99 -0.93 -13.42
CA GLY A 56 6.34 -1.26 -12.05
C GLY A 56 5.80 -0.27 -11.02
N LEU A 57 5.11 0.81 -11.43
CA LEU A 57 4.41 1.68 -10.49
C LEU A 57 3.21 0.94 -9.90
N ALA A 58 3.10 0.93 -8.57
CA ALA A 58 1.94 0.32 -7.92
C ALA A 58 1.49 1.09 -6.67
N ASN A 59 0.20 1.03 -6.41
CA ASN A 59 -0.43 1.52 -5.20
C ASN A 59 -1.48 0.51 -4.72
N ILE A 60 -1.41 0.16 -3.43
CA ILE A 60 -2.42 -0.63 -2.75
C ILE A 60 -2.85 0.18 -1.54
N THR A 61 -4.04 0.76 -1.59
CA THR A 61 -4.55 1.69 -0.58
C THR A 61 -5.65 1.05 0.24
N CYS A 62 -5.56 1.24 1.54
CA CYS A 62 -6.60 0.93 2.50
C CYS A 62 -7.26 2.21 3.02
N THR A 63 -8.56 2.39 2.77
CA THR A 63 -9.38 3.36 3.51
C THR A 63 -9.88 2.71 4.80
N ILE A 64 -9.41 3.22 5.93
CA ILE A 64 -9.57 2.60 7.24
C ILE A 64 -11.02 2.72 7.72
N LYS A 65 -11.60 1.59 8.11
CA LYS A 65 -12.88 1.49 8.82
C LYS A 65 -12.61 1.29 10.31
N GLY A 66 -12.71 2.37 11.06
CA GLY A 66 -12.27 2.42 12.45
C GLY A 66 -13.14 3.32 13.33
N ASN A 67 -12.59 3.69 14.49
CA ASN A 67 -13.22 4.69 15.35
C ASN A 67 -13.03 6.11 14.78
N SER A 68 -13.64 7.10 15.43
CA SER A 68 -13.60 8.51 15.00
C SER A 68 -12.20 9.12 14.85
N GLN A 69 -11.15 8.51 15.41
CA GLN A 69 -9.79 9.04 15.29
C GLN A 69 -9.11 8.67 13.97
N VAL A 70 -9.55 7.59 13.32
CA VAL A 70 -8.88 7.01 12.14
C VAL A 70 -9.84 6.62 11.02
N ASN A 71 -11.15 6.66 11.25
CA ASN A 71 -12.13 6.33 10.23
C ASN A 71 -12.00 7.25 9.01
N GLY A 72 -11.94 6.67 7.81
CA GLY A 72 -11.76 7.39 6.55
C GLY A 72 -10.32 7.81 6.26
N GLN A 73 -9.39 7.68 7.22
CA GLN A 73 -7.97 7.87 6.96
C GLN A 73 -7.44 6.73 6.08
N THR A 74 -6.34 6.96 5.38
CA THR A 74 -5.75 5.94 4.51
C THR A 74 -4.42 5.44 5.03
N ILE A 75 -4.10 4.18 4.71
CA ILE A 75 -2.76 3.61 4.79
C ILE A 75 -2.49 2.83 3.51
N ALA A 76 -1.33 3.03 2.89
CA ALA A 76 -1.07 2.56 1.55
C ALA A 76 0.35 2.02 1.40
N TRP A 77 0.48 0.98 0.59
CA TRP A 77 1.75 0.55 0.01
C TRP A 77 1.92 1.19 -1.36
N ASN A 78 3.02 1.91 -1.55
CA ASN A 78 3.39 2.53 -2.82
C ASN A 78 4.69 1.90 -3.33
N ARG A 79 4.71 1.47 -4.59
CA ARG A 79 5.90 0.95 -5.25
C ARG A 79 6.41 1.97 -6.26
N SER A 80 7.69 2.30 -6.23
CA SER A 80 8.30 3.11 -7.29
C SER A 80 8.36 2.34 -8.60
N VAL A 81 8.36 3.05 -9.73
CA VAL A 81 8.61 2.45 -11.06
C VAL A 81 9.90 1.64 -11.04
N ASP A 82 9.98 0.61 -11.88
CA ASP A 82 11.26 -0.02 -12.13
C ASP A 82 12.19 0.99 -12.81
N ASN A 83 13.46 0.99 -12.40
CA ASN A 83 14.49 1.68 -13.14
C ASN A 83 15.66 0.72 -13.37
N SER A 84 16.09 0.63 -14.63
CA SER A 84 17.31 -0.09 -14.95
C SER A 84 18.47 0.69 -14.36
N ALA A 85 19.26 0.06 -13.48
CA ALA A 85 20.57 0.59 -13.15
C ALA A 85 21.42 0.60 -14.43
N GLY A 86 21.63 1.78 -15.01
CA GLY A 86 22.43 1.95 -16.22
C GLY A 86 22.68 3.42 -16.58
N THR A 87 23.87 3.92 -16.21
CA THR A 87 24.41 5.30 -16.28
C THR A 87 23.97 6.20 -15.10
N ASN A 88 24.91 6.49 -14.19
CA ASN A 88 24.82 7.18 -12.88
C ASN A 88 24.55 6.32 -11.63
N GLY A 89 24.45 4.99 -11.75
CA GLY A 89 24.80 4.05 -10.67
C GLY A 89 23.82 3.84 -9.50
N ALA A 90 22.62 4.42 -9.51
CA ALA A 90 21.63 4.20 -8.44
C ALA A 90 20.51 3.23 -8.89
N ASN A 91 20.37 2.11 -8.18
CA ASN A 91 19.27 1.15 -8.33
C ASN A 91 18.24 1.36 -7.20
N ASN A 92 17.25 2.21 -7.43
CA ASN A 92 16.24 2.58 -6.41
C ASN A 92 14.78 2.44 -6.90
N GLY A 93 14.58 1.81 -8.06
CA GLY A 93 13.27 1.42 -8.56
C GLY A 93 12.69 0.21 -7.81
N GLY A 94 11.39 -0.02 -7.99
CA GLY A 94 10.67 -1.13 -7.37
C GLY A 94 10.64 -1.15 -5.84
N GLN A 95 10.94 -0.02 -5.20
CA GLN A 95 10.92 0.10 -3.75
C GLN A 95 9.50 0.30 -3.24
N TRP A 96 9.13 -0.45 -2.21
CA TRP A 96 7.88 -0.25 -1.50
C TRP A 96 8.03 0.68 -0.30
N THR A 97 7.18 1.69 -0.23
CA THR A 97 7.04 2.59 0.91
C THR A 97 5.64 2.49 1.50
N CYS A 98 5.53 2.68 2.81
CA CYS A 98 4.24 2.80 3.48
C CYS A 98 3.94 4.28 3.75
N ASN A 99 2.80 4.77 3.25
CA ASN A 99 2.32 6.12 3.51
C ASN A 99 0.93 6.09 4.14
N THR A 100 0.60 7.07 4.98
CA THR A 100 -0.72 7.15 5.63
C THR A 100 -1.16 8.60 5.84
N THR A 101 -2.46 8.88 5.79
CA THR A 101 -2.99 10.20 6.19
C THR A 101 -3.12 10.35 7.71
N VAL A 102 -2.83 9.29 8.49
CA VAL A 102 -2.78 9.36 9.96
C VAL A 102 -1.55 10.18 10.38
N THR A 103 -1.79 11.46 10.68
CA THR A 103 -0.76 12.43 11.06
C THR A 103 -0.23 12.22 12.49
N SER A 104 -1.03 11.61 13.37
CA SER A 104 -0.61 11.30 14.74
C SER A 104 0.44 10.20 14.77
N ASP A 105 1.67 10.54 15.18
CA ASP A 105 2.78 9.61 15.35
C ASP A 105 2.45 8.46 16.30
N ALA A 106 1.63 8.71 17.33
CA ALA A 106 1.21 7.69 18.29
C ALA A 106 0.28 6.62 17.69
N LEU A 107 -0.39 6.93 16.57
CA LEU A 107 -1.33 6.04 15.88
C LEU A 107 -0.73 5.40 14.63
N ARG A 108 0.34 5.99 14.08
CA ARG A 108 1.00 5.52 12.87
C ARG A 108 1.80 4.22 13.13
N PRO A 109 1.70 3.20 12.26
CA PRO A 109 2.54 2.02 12.35
C PRO A 109 4.02 2.37 12.12
N SER A 110 4.92 1.60 12.74
CA SER A 110 6.36 1.73 12.49
C SER A 110 6.66 1.47 11.01
N GLY A 111 7.59 2.24 10.43
CA GLY A 111 7.96 2.14 9.01
C GLY A 111 7.01 2.82 8.03
N CYS A 112 5.89 3.38 8.51
CA CYS A 112 5.00 4.21 7.71
C CYS A 112 5.28 5.70 7.95
N THR A 113 5.18 6.51 6.90
CA THR A 113 5.32 7.97 6.96
C THR A 113 3.98 8.65 6.69
N ALA A 114 3.77 9.85 7.25
CA ALA A 114 2.59 10.63 6.92
C ALA A 114 2.67 11.09 5.45
N ALA A 115 1.61 10.88 4.68
CA ALA A 115 1.44 11.50 3.37
C ALA A 115 1.32 13.01 3.59
N LYS A 116 2.19 13.80 2.95
CA LYS A 116 2.12 15.27 2.96
C LYS A 116 1.02 15.77 2.05
#